data_AF-A0A3A9SBK4-F1
#
_entry.id   AF-A0A3A9SBK4-F1
#
_cell.length_a   1.000
_cell.length_b   1.000
_cell.length_c   1.000
_cell.angle_alpha   90.00
_cell.angle_beta   90.00
_cell.angle_gamma   90.00
#
_symmetry.space_group_name_H-M   'P 1'
#
loop_
_entity.id
_entity.type
_entity.pdbx_description
1 polymer ?
#
loop_
_entity_poly.entity_id
_entity_poly.type
_entity_poly.pdbx_seq_one_letter_code
_entity_poly.pdbx_strand_id
1 'polypeptide(L)'
;MFWFGKKKDKKIYSVGNNFDGEIKGASWDQVQLYIDKLKDNYEEFVTLAIEKPISKVSFVQAAWDNMHELDLEVGLGYGKNKKLMEKKSNIEEMTQTLLEFYNTGNIQNIDSFRSEVKLLPCSIGTGKIPDWEKDNFESKSEEYLVAIGGGSACGSGVKECFTASFPILGYINLKTGKKSDIMSNLRFAPTEEEKERSAYFEEFNKLMVYKIRALAPKLIESSEPWVNNTVRMGGLFGLEMLSAKVPDEFLDGLIEKYKTPVVIKTEKYGELSLKKDLHDFEGEIDWLGEKAKLFLRVERDQESADEVLTHMDAFYKDLAEWDKRLREFAAKELTDLANEWQSSDCEIDDDGNPINFTEVTKADFAKKLSIESMAMDNKGNFSVFYYDGGLFFDHSVVVDGSLENGIDSASMQG
;
A
#
# COMPACT_ATOMS: atom_id res chain seq x y z
N MET A 1 18.54 -66.99 -8.96
CA MET A 1 17.90 -66.49 -7.73
C MET A 1 17.54 -65.03 -8.00
N PHE A 2 16.30 -64.77 -8.41
CA PHE A 2 15.86 -63.43 -8.82
C PHE A 2 15.55 -62.58 -7.58
N TRP A 3 16.19 -61.42 -7.50
CA TRP A 3 16.04 -60.43 -6.45
C TRP A 3 14.79 -59.60 -6.77
N PHE A 4 13.75 -59.68 -5.93
CA PHE A 4 12.53 -58.89 -6.07
C PHE A 4 12.85 -57.41 -5.90
N GLY A 5 12.48 -56.60 -6.89
CA GLY A 5 12.56 -55.15 -6.82
C GLY A 5 11.79 -54.61 -5.61
N LYS A 6 12.44 -53.72 -4.85
CA LYS A 6 11.78 -52.94 -3.79
C LYS A 6 10.53 -52.28 -4.38
N LYS A 7 9.36 -52.58 -3.80
CA LYS A 7 8.14 -51.78 -4.02
C LYS A 7 8.51 -50.32 -3.77
N LYS A 8 8.28 -49.44 -4.76
CA LYS A 8 8.23 -48.00 -4.49
C LYS A 8 7.21 -47.80 -3.37
N ASP A 9 7.62 -47.22 -2.25
CA ASP A 9 6.71 -46.87 -1.17
C ASP A 9 5.59 -46.02 -1.76
N LYS A 10 4.38 -46.57 -1.79
CA LYS A 10 3.20 -45.87 -2.31
C LYS A 10 2.93 -44.74 -1.33
N LYS A 11 3.02 -43.48 -1.79
CA LYS A 11 2.68 -42.32 -0.98
C LYS A 11 1.22 -42.45 -0.54
N ILE A 12 0.99 -42.40 0.77
CA ILE A 12 -0.36 -42.43 1.33
C ILE A 12 -0.73 -40.99 1.62
N TYR A 13 -1.59 -40.45 0.76
CA TYR A 13 -2.21 -39.16 0.96
C TYR A 13 -3.53 -39.32 1.68
N SER A 14 -3.85 -38.37 2.55
CA SER A 14 -5.23 -38.16 2.98
C SER A 14 -5.79 -36.90 2.35
N VAL A 15 -7.08 -36.92 2.03
CA VAL A 15 -7.82 -35.74 1.58
C VAL A 15 -8.95 -35.44 2.57
N GLY A 16 -9.09 -34.19 2.96
CA GLY A 16 -10.12 -33.68 3.86
C GLY A 16 -11.02 -32.65 3.19
N ASN A 17 -12.31 -32.65 3.56
CA ASN A 17 -13.29 -31.58 3.30
C ASN A 17 -14.33 -31.50 4.44
N ASN A 18 -15.34 -30.64 4.28
CA ASN A 18 -16.39 -30.44 5.28
C ASN A 18 -17.42 -31.59 5.40
N PHE A 19 -17.61 -32.39 4.35
CA PHE A 19 -18.72 -33.37 4.30
C PHE A 19 -18.30 -34.80 4.63
N ASP A 20 -17.12 -35.20 4.17
CA ASP A 20 -16.65 -36.58 4.18
C ASP A 20 -15.56 -36.80 5.24
N GLY A 21 -15.10 -35.74 5.92
CA GLY A 21 -13.99 -35.79 6.86
C GLY A 21 -12.67 -36.14 6.17
N GLU A 22 -11.80 -36.89 6.83
CA GLU A 22 -10.50 -37.31 6.28
C GLU A 22 -10.57 -38.70 5.62
N ILE A 23 -10.29 -38.77 4.32
CA ILE A 23 -10.18 -40.02 3.55
C ILE A 23 -8.71 -40.38 3.36
N LYS A 24 -8.28 -41.52 3.90
CA LYS A 24 -6.92 -42.05 3.71
C LYS A 24 -6.76 -42.81 2.40
N GLY A 25 -5.59 -42.69 1.78
CA GLY A 25 -5.27 -43.36 0.53
C GLY A 25 -6.03 -42.81 -0.67
N ALA A 26 -6.37 -41.52 -0.62
CA ALA A 26 -7.19 -40.85 -1.62
C ALA A 26 -6.52 -40.87 -3.01
N SER A 27 -7.32 -41.12 -4.04
CA SER A 27 -6.94 -40.99 -5.45
C SER A 27 -7.05 -39.54 -5.90
N TRP A 28 -6.39 -39.19 -7.01
CA TRP A 28 -6.52 -37.86 -7.61
C TRP A 28 -7.96 -37.54 -8.01
N ASP A 29 -8.73 -38.52 -8.50
CA ASP A 29 -10.14 -38.34 -8.86
C ASP A 29 -11.00 -37.91 -7.65
N GLN A 30 -10.66 -38.39 -6.44
CA GLN A 30 -11.32 -37.96 -5.21
C GLN A 30 -10.92 -36.54 -4.80
N VAL A 31 -9.65 -36.16 -5.00
CA VAL A 31 -9.22 -34.76 -4.79
C VAL A 31 -9.92 -33.83 -5.78
N GLN A 32 -10.02 -34.23 -7.05
CA GLN A 32 -10.69 -33.47 -8.10
C GLN A 32 -12.18 -33.25 -7.79
N LEU A 33 -12.86 -34.27 -7.25
CA LEU A 33 -14.25 -34.14 -6.80
C LEU A 33 -14.41 -33.02 -5.75
N TYR A 34 -13.46 -32.86 -4.84
CA TYR A 34 -13.54 -31.81 -3.81
C TYR A 34 -13.15 -30.44 -4.36
N ILE A 35 -12.18 -30.39 -5.28
CA ILE A 35 -11.90 -29.17 -6.05
C ILE A 35 -13.15 -28.70 -6.80
N ASP A 36 -13.90 -29.62 -7.41
CA ASP A 36 -15.12 -29.27 -8.14
C ASP A 36 -16.24 -28.80 -7.21
N LYS A 37 -16.43 -29.45 -6.05
CA LYS A 37 -17.35 -28.95 -5.01
C LYS A 37 -16.97 -27.55 -4.52
N LEU A 38 -15.68 -27.31 -4.34
CA LEU A 38 -15.16 -26.02 -3.91
C LEU A 38 -15.46 -24.90 -4.93
N LYS A 39 -15.49 -25.18 -6.23
CA LYS A 39 -15.88 -24.16 -7.23
C LYS A 39 -17.31 -23.66 -7.04
N ASP A 40 -18.21 -24.53 -6.56
CA ASP A 40 -19.65 -24.27 -6.50
C ASP A 40 -20.14 -23.91 -5.09
N ASN A 41 -19.29 -24.02 -4.07
CA ASN A 41 -19.65 -23.75 -2.68
C ASN A 41 -18.51 -23.07 -1.90
N TYR A 42 -18.75 -21.83 -1.49
CA TYR A 42 -17.80 -21.01 -0.72
C TYR A 42 -17.54 -21.50 0.70
N GLU A 43 -18.38 -22.40 1.23
CA GLU A 43 -18.15 -23.00 2.54
C GLU A 43 -17.23 -24.22 2.45
N GLU A 44 -16.89 -24.74 1.27
CA GLU A 44 -16.02 -25.92 1.12
C GLU A 44 -14.55 -25.60 1.32
N PHE A 45 -13.79 -26.63 1.71
CA PHE A 45 -12.33 -26.63 1.68
C PHE A 45 -11.82 -27.97 1.14
N VAL A 46 -10.58 -27.97 0.65
CA VAL A 46 -9.85 -29.19 0.30
C VAL A 46 -8.49 -29.17 0.98
N THR A 47 -8.19 -30.19 1.79
CA THR A 47 -6.86 -30.37 2.40
C THR A 47 -6.26 -31.66 1.91
N LEU A 48 -5.11 -31.59 1.25
CA LEU A 48 -4.31 -32.75 0.85
C LEU A 48 -3.10 -32.86 1.78
N ALA A 49 -3.00 -33.95 2.54
CA ALA A 49 -1.92 -34.17 3.51
C ALA A 49 -1.17 -35.47 3.22
N ILE A 50 0.12 -35.53 3.61
CA ILE A 50 0.95 -36.73 3.49
C ILE A 50 1.28 -37.27 4.89
N GLU A 51 1.02 -38.56 5.13
CA GLU A 51 1.25 -39.16 6.46
C GLU A 51 2.73 -39.12 6.90
N LYS A 52 3.65 -39.19 5.93
CA LYS A 52 5.10 -39.08 6.16
C LYS A 52 5.70 -38.13 5.13
N PRO A 53 5.94 -36.86 5.48
CA PRO A 53 6.50 -35.87 4.57
C PRO A 53 7.85 -36.33 4.02
N ILE A 54 7.99 -36.28 2.70
CA ILE A 54 9.26 -36.54 1.98
C ILE A 54 10.07 -35.25 1.86
N SER A 55 9.38 -34.11 1.88
CA SER A 55 9.93 -32.76 1.90
C SER A 55 9.57 -32.08 3.22
N LYS A 56 9.88 -30.78 3.33
CA LYS A 56 9.37 -29.96 4.44
C LYS A 56 7.86 -29.74 4.36
N VAL A 57 7.21 -29.95 3.21
CA VAL A 57 5.77 -29.75 3.02
C VAL A 57 4.99 -30.95 3.58
N SER A 58 4.07 -30.66 4.50
CA SER A 58 3.26 -31.65 5.22
C SER A 58 1.82 -31.73 4.71
N PHE A 59 1.26 -30.59 4.27
CA PHE A 59 -0.04 -30.53 3.64
C PHE A 59 -0.15 -29.29 2.74
N VAL A 60 -1.12 -29.34 1.84
CA VAL A 60 -1.61 -28.21 1.05
C VAL A 60 -3.11 -28.13 1.26
N GLN A 61 -3.62 -26.93 1.52
CA GLN A 61 -5.04 -26.69 1.72
C GLN A 61 -5.50 -25.55 0.83
N ALA A 62 -6.74 -25.62 0.36
CA ALA A 62 -7.39 -24.50 -0.29
C ALA A 62 -8.80 -24.31 0.30
N ALA A 63 -9.17 -23.06 0.50
CA ALA A 63 -10.48 -22.64 0.98
C ALA A 63 -10.81 -21.27 0.42
N TRP A 64 -12.10 -20.95 0.30
CA TRP A 64 -12.50 -19.58 0.06
C TRP A 64 -12.43 -18.79 1.36
N ASP A 65 -11.93 -17.58 1.27
CA ASP A 65 -11.96 -16.64 2.37
C ASP A 65 -13.29 -15.87 2.40
N ASN A 66 -13.55 -15.16 3.49
CA ASN A 66 -14.83 -14.44 3.62
C ASN A 66 -14.98 -13.24 2.65
N MET A 67 -14.00 -12.95 1.80
CA MET A 67 -14.08 -11.97 0.71
C MET A 67 -14.34 -12.64 -0.65
N HIS A 68 -14.61 -13.96 -0.66
CA HIS A 68 -14.72 -14.80 -1.85
C HIS A 68 -13.44 -14.82 -2.70
N GLU A 69 -12.29 -14.64 -2.06
CA GLU A 69 -10.98 -14.88 -2.66
C GLU A 69 -10.48 -16.27 -2.26
N LEU A 70 -9.80 -16.96 -3.18
CA LEU A 70 -9.30 -18.31 -2.91
C LEU A 70 -7.95 -18.25 -2.18
N ASP A 71 -7.92 -18.73 -0.95
CA ASP A 71 -6.71 -18.92 -0.18
C ASP A 71 -6.12 -20.30 -0.45
N LEU A 72 -4.82 -20.32 -0.74
CA LEU A 72 -4.01 -21.52 -0.88
C LEU A 72 -2.96 -21.53 0.21
N GLU A 73 -2.97 -22.56 1.05
CA GLU A 73 -2.13 -22.69 2.23
C GLU A 73 -1.20 -23.90 2.13
N VAL A 74 0.02 -23.75 2.65
CA VAL A 74 1.06 -24.77 2.66
C VAL A 74 1.60 -24.92 4.07
N GLY A 75 1.39 -26.11 4.65
CA GLY A 75 1.93 -26.44 5.95
C GLY A 75 3.35 -27.00 5.85
N LEU A 76 4.31 -26.35 6.49
CA LEU A 76 5.70 -26.79 6.62
C LEU A 76 5.98 -27.46 7.96
N GLY A 77 6.74 -28.56 7.95
CA GLY A 77 7.28 -29.24 9.13
C GLY A 77 6.39 -30.36 9.70
N TYR A 78 6.94 -31.09 10.68
CA TYR A 78 6.24 -32.19 11.38
C TYR A 78 6.45 -32.06 12.89
N GLY A 79 5.43 -32.37 13.69
CA GLY A 79 5.49 -32.22 15.16
C GLY A 79 5.30 -30.78 15.63
N LYS A 80 6.24 -30.26 16.45
CA LYS A 80 6.15 -28.92 17.10
C LYS A 80 6.63 -27.74 16.25
N ASN A 81 7.31 -27.99 15.14
CA ASN A 81 7.89 -26.95 14.27
C ASN A 81 7.03 -26.79 13.02
N LYS A 82 5.77 -26.37 13.17
CA LYS A 82 4.85 -26.14 12.05
C LYS A 82 4.89 -24.66 11.65
N LYS A 83 5.08 -24.39 10.36
CA LYS A 83 4.79 -23.08 9.76
C LYS A 83 3.64 -23.23 8.77
N LEU A 84 2.79 -22.22 8.67
CA LEU A 84 1.72 -22.17 7.67
C LEU A 84 2.04 -21.03 6.71
N MET A 85 2.15 -21.28 5.41
CA MET A 85 2.37 -20.21 4.41
C MET A 85 1.10 -20.07 3.58
N GLU A 86 0.72 -18.85 3.20
CA GLU A 86 -0.51 -18.60 2.42
C GLU A 86 -0.23 -17.84 1.13
N LYS A 87 -1.11 -18.00 0.15
CA LYS A 87 -1.09 -17.23 -1.08
C LYS A 87 -2.51 -17.08 -1.58
N LYS A 88 -2.87 -15.87 -2.01
CA LYS A 88 -4.07 -15.65 -2.82
C LYS A 88 -3.88 -16.30 -4.18
N SER A 89 -4.87 -17.06 -4.60
CA SER A 89 -4.77 -17.86 -5.82
C SER A 89 -6.09 -17.82 -6.60
N ASN A 90 -6.14 -18.56 -7.70
CA ASN A 90 -7.35 -18.86 -8.44
C ASN A 90 -7.50 -20.38 -8.57
N ILE A 91 -8.65 -20.84 -9.04
CA ILE A 91 -8.97 -22.27 -9.13
C ILE A 91 -7.94 -23.04 -9.97
N GLU A 92 -7.41 -22.45 -11.04
CA GLU A 92 -6.44 -23.11 -11.92
C GLU A 92 -5.09 -23.30 -11.22
N GLU A 93 -4.55 -22.25 -10.63
CA GLU A 93 -3.28 -22.29 -9.89
C GLU A 93 -3.36 -23.18 -8.64
N MET A 94 -4.47 -23.11 -7.90
CA MET A 94 -4.74 -24.00 -6.77
C MET A 94 -4.76 -25.48 -7.21
N THR A 95 -5.45 -25.79 -8.31
CA THR A 95 -5.54 -27.16 -8.84
C THR A 95 -4.15 -27.67 -9.25
N GLN A 96 -3.34 -26.84 -9.91
CA GLN A 96 -1.98 -27.19 -10.30
C GLN A 96 -1.08 -27.44 -9.08
N THR A 97 -1.21 -26.62 -8.03
CA THR A 97 -0.41 -26.77 -6.82
C THR A 97 -0.77 -28.04 -6.06
N LEU A 98 -2.06 -28.35 -5.93
CA LEU A 98 -2.52 -29.62 -5.33
C LEU A 98 -2.04 -30.82 -6.15
N LEU A 99 -2.07 -30.74 -7.48
CA LEU A 99 -1.59 -31.81 -8.37
C LEU A 99 -0.07 -32.00 -8.26
N GLU A 100 0.69 -30.92 -8.20
CA GLU A 100 2.13 -30.95 -7.96
C GLU A 100 2.43 -31.63 -6.61
N PHE A 101 1.75 -31.23 -5.54
CA PHE A 101 1.93 -31.82 -4.23
C PHE A 101 1.50 -33.29 -4.18
N TYR A 102 0.42 -33.67 -4.85
CA TYR A 102 -0.03 -35.06 -4.98
C TYR A 102 0.99 -35.95 -5.71
N ASN A 103 1.62 -35.42 -6.76
CA ASN A 103 2.59 -36.18 -7.54
C ASN A 103 3.96 -36.24 -6.86
N THR A 104 4.43 -35.13 -6.31
CA THR A 104 5.81 -34.96 -5.86
C THR A 104 5.97 -35.05 -4.34
N GLY A 105 4.94 -34.72 -3.56
CA GLY A 105 5.03 -34.55 -2.11
C GLY A 105 5.83 -33.30 -1.71
N ASN A 106 5.95 -32.34 -2.62
CA ASN A 106 6.64 -31.08 -2.45
C ASN A 106 5.97 -29.98 -3.29
N ILE A 107 6.41 -28.74 -3.14
CA ILE A 107 6.05 -27.59 -3.98
C ILE A 107 7.35 -26.89 -4.37
N GLN A 108 7.60 -26.76 -5.67
CA GLN A 108 8.84 -26.16 -6.18
C GLN A 108 8.89 -24.66 -5.92
N ASN A 109 7.77 -23.95 -6.14
CA ASN A 109 7.70 -22.50 -6.01
C ASN A 109 7.14 -22.06 -4.65
N ILE A 110 7.61 -22.69 -3.57
CA ILE A 110 7.11 -22.41 -2.22
C ILE A 110 7.42 -20.97 -1.76
N ASP A 111 8.47 -20.36 -2.31
CA ASP A 111 8.84 -18.98 -2.03
C ASP A 111 7.81 -17.97 -2.59
N SER A 112 6.88 -18.42 -3.45
CA SER A 112 5.76 -17.58 -3.91
C SER A 112 4.60 -17.45 -2.91
N PHE A 113 4.65 -18.18 -1.80
CA PHE A 113 3.69 -18.04 -0.69
C PHE A 113 4.19 -16.97 0.29
N ARG A 114 3.26 -16.16 0.80
CA ARG A 114 3.52 -15.22 1.89
C ARG A 114 3.97 -15.97 3.14
N SER A 115 4.86 -15.32 3.90
CA SER A 115 5.43 -15.89 5.12
C SER A 115 4.36 -16.20 6.18
N GLU A 116 4.72 -17.12 7.06
CA GLU A 116 4.02 -17.61 8.26
C GLU A 116 2.69 -16.87 8.59
N VAL A 117 1.56 -17.46 8.20
CA VAL A 117 0.20 -17.03 8.59
C VAL A 117 0.18 -16.90 10.11
N LYS A 118 0.05 -15.69 10.61
CA LYS A 118 -0.03 -15.44 12.05
C LYS A 118 -1.38 -15.94 12.55
N LEU A 119 -1.37 -17.09 13.22
CA LEU A 119 -2.53 -17.57 13.96
C LEU A 119 -2.92 -16.54 15.01
N LEU A 120 -4.19 -16.14 15.02
CA LEU A 120 -4.71 -15.16 15.98
C LEU A 120 -4.98 -15.82 17.34
N PRO A 121 -4.73 -15.12 18.46
CA PRO A 121 -4.17 -13.78 18.55
C PRO A 121 -2.66 -13.74 18.25
N CYS A 122 -2.20 -12.65 17.61
CA CYS A 122 -0.79 -12.45 17.27
C CYS A 122 -0.31 -11.03 17.59
N SER A 123 0.99 -10.85 17.78
CA SER A 123 1.58 -9.51 17.99
C SER A 123 1.52 -8.67 16.72
N ILE A 124 1.16 -7.39 16.90
CA ILE A 124 1.33 -6.36 15.85
C ILE A 124 2.75 -5.80 16.00
N GLY A 125 3.61 -6.07 15.01
CA GLY A 125 5.04 -5.78 15.11
C GLY A 125 5.68 -6.41 16.35
N THR A 126 6.44 -5.61 17.09
CA THR A 126 7.07 -6.05 18.35
C THR A 126 6.08 -6.33 19.48
N GLY A 127 4.81 -5.94 19.34
CA GLY A 127 3.77 -6.03 20.37
C GLY A 127 4.04 -5.19 21.62
N LYS A 128 4.98 -4.24 21.52
CA LYS A 128 5.41 -3.38 22.63
C LYS A 128 5.51 -1.94 22.16
N ILE A 129 5.19 -1.02 23.08
CA ILE A 129 5.46 0.39 22.86
C ILE A 129 6.96 0.67 23.09
N PRO A 130 7.66 1.26 22.12
CA PRO A 130 9.05 1.63 22.29
C PRO A 130 9.19 2.85 23.21
N ASP A 131 10.37 3.02 23.82
CA ASP A 131 10.60 4.07 24.82
C ASP A 131 10.29 5.48 24.30
N TRP A 132 10.59 5.77 23.04
CA TRP A 132 10.38 7.08 22.41
C TRP A 132 8.90 7.41 22.13
N GLU A 133 7.99 6.43 22.17
CA GLU A 133 6.54 6.66 21.99
C GLU A 133 5.77 6.66 23.32
N LYS A 134 6.39 6.26 24.44
CA LYS A 134 5.71 6.08 25.73
C LYS A 134 5.02 7.34 26.24
N ASP A 135 5.56 8.52 25.94
CA ASP A 135 4.96 9.78 26.38
C ASP A 135 3.76 10.20 25.51
N ASN A 136 3.59 9.60 24.33
CA ASN A 136 2.51 9.90 23.41
C ASN A 136 1.25 9.07 23.65
N PHE A 137 1.35 7.95 24.36
CA PHE A 137 0.25 7.01 24.55
C PHE A 137 0.03 6.69 26.03
N GLU A 138 -1.19 6.26 26.34
CA GLU A 138 -1.54 5.77 27.67
C GLU A 138 -0.73 4.52 28.00
N SER A 139 -0.46 4.28 29.28
CA SER A 139 0.31 3.11 29.73
C SER A 139 -0.52 1.82 29.79
N LYS A 140 -1.85 1.95 29.83
CA LYS A 140 -2.78 0.83 29.93
C LYS A 140 -3.40 0.55 28.56
N SER A 141 -3.22 -0.68 28.08
CA SER A 141 -3.90 -1.15 26.88
C SER A 141 -5.34 -1.55 27.14
N GLU A 142 -6.14 -1.39 26.10
CA GLU A 142 -7.55 -1.76 26.06
C GLU A 142 -7.85 -2.47 24.73
N GLU A 143 -9.03 -3.08 24.62
CA GLU A 143 -9.47 -3.74 23.40
C GLU A 143 -10.32 -2.79 22.56
N TYR A 144 -10.10 -2.81 21.26
CA TYR A 144 -10.76 -1.96 20.28
C TYR A 144 -11.29 -2.78 19.12
N LEU A 145 -12.41 -2.36 18.54
CA LEU A 145 -12.70 -2.64 17.13
C LEU A 145 -12.17 -1.48 16.30
N VAL A 146 -11.49 -1.76 15.21
CA VAL A 146 -10.84 -0.76 14.36
C VAL A 146 -11.12 -1.07 12.90
N ALA A 147 -11.58 -0.09 12.14
CA ALA A 147 -11.75 -0.18 10.69
C ALA A 147 -10.48 0.29 9.98
N ILE A 148 -9.81 -0.60 9.25
CA ILE A 148 -8.63 -0.27 8.45
C ILE A 148 -9.04 0.46 7.17
N GLY A 149 -8.33 1.54 6.84
CA GLY A 149 -8.58 2.37 5.66
C GLY A 149 -8.15 1.74 4.34
N GLY A 150 -8.37 2.47 3.23
CA GLY A 150 -7.97 2.06 1.88
C GLY A 150 -6.52 2.38 1.53
N GLY A 151 -5.90 3.29 2.26
CA GLY A 151 -4.57 3.79 1.98
C GLY A 151 -3.47 2.78 2.22
N SER A 152 -2.32 3.07 1.63
CA SER A 152 -1.11 2.28 1.88
C SER A 152 -0.57 2.58 3.26
N ALA A 153 -0.02 1.55 3.90
CA ALA A 153 0.72 1.73 5.12
C ALA A 153 2.03 2.48 4.84
N CYS A 154 2.51 3.23 5.83
CA CYS A 154 3.70 4.07 5.70
C CYS A 154 4.61 3.93 6.92
N GLY A 155 5.89 4.21 6.73
CA GLY A 155 6.91 4.20 7.78
C GLY A 155 7.50 5.58 7.97
N SER A 156 7.84 5.93 9.21
CA SER A 156 8.51 7.20 9.53
C SER A 156 9.52 7.03 10.66
N GLY A 157 10.51 7.92 10.66
CA GLY A 157 11.59 7.94 11.65
C GLY A 157 12.91 7.36 11.13
N VAL A 158 13.99 7.69 11.84
CA VAL A 158 15.31 7.06 11.63
C VAL A 158 15.29 5.61 12.10
N LYS A 159 16.27 4.81 11.70
CA LYS A 159 16.30 3.35 11.92
C LYS A 159 16.01 2.95 13.38
N GLU A 160 16.55 3.68 14.34
CA GLU A 160 16.44 3.43 15.78
C GLU A 160 15.07 3.84 16.36
N CYS A 161 14.35 4.76 15.72
CA CYS A 161 13.05 5.29 16.16
C CYS A 161 11.94 5.02 15.15
N PHE A 162 12.11 4.01 14.30
CA PHE A 162 11.22 3.72 13.19
C PHE A 162 9.86 3.22 13.67
N THR A 163 8.80 3.84 13.17
CA THR A 163 7.41 3.47 13.46
C THR A 163 6.66 3.34 12.14
N ALA A 164 5.85 2.30 12.02
CA ALA A 164 4.96 2.10 10.89
C ALA A 164 3.52 2.42 11.28
N SER A 165 2.69 2.74 10.29
CA SER A 165 1.28 3.00 10.50
C SER A 165 0.40 2.56 9.36
N PHE A 166 -0.81 2.12 9.72
CA PHE A 166 -1.93 1.91 8.81
C PHE A 166 -2.95 3.03 8.97
N PRO A 167 -3.54 3.55 7.89
CA PRO A 167 -4.69 4.43 8.00
C PRO A 167 -5.87 3.67 8.61
N ILE A 168 -6.61 4.34 9.48
CA ILE A 168 -7.85 3.84 10.07
C ILE A 168 -8.98 4.82 9.82
N LEU A 169 -10.18 4.29 9.55
CA LEU A 169 -11.37 5.09 9.33
C LEU A 169 -12.04 5.49 10.66
N GLY A 170 -11.81 4.70 11.70
CA GLY A 170 -12.40 4.90 13.01
C GLY A 170 -12.22 3.69 13.91
N TYR A 171 -12.72 3.81 15.14
CA TYR A 171 -12.64 2.74 16.14
C TYR A 171 -13.79 2.78 17.14
N ILE A 172 -13.94 1.66 17.87
CA ILE A 172 -14.76 1.53 19.06
C ILE A 172 -13.89 1.02 20.20
N ASN A 173 -13.81 1.75 21.30
CA ASN A 173 -13.20 1.25 22.53
C ASN A 173 -14.18 0.31 23.23
N LEU A 174 -13.85 -0.98 23.33
CA LEU A 174 -14.77 -2.02 23.83
C LEU A 174 -15.03 -1.94 25.33
N LYS A 175 -14.18 -1.26 26.08
CA LYS A 175 -14.35 -1.08 27.52
C LYS A 175 -15.29 0.08 27.85
N THR A 176 -15.16 1.19 27.13
CA THR A 176 -15.91 2.42 27.39
C THR A 176 -17.13 2.59 26.49
N GLY A 177 -17.19 1.87 25.37
CA GLY A 177 -18.20 2.04 24.32
C GLY A 177 -18.00 3.30 23.46
N LYS A 178 -16.92 4.07 23.68
CA LYS A 178 -16.64 5.28 22.90
C LYS A 178 -16.37 4.92 21.44
N LYS A 179 -17.07 5.61 20.54
CA LYS A 179 -16.90 5.51 19.08
C LYS A 179 -16.14 6.73 18.56
N SER A 180 -15.31 6.52 17.54
CA SER A 180 -14.58 7.56 16.80
C SER A 180 -14.74 7.31 15.32
N ASP A 181 -15.13 8.34 14.57
CA ASP A 181 -15.23 8.39 13.11
C ASP A 181 -14.13 9.28 12.48
N ILE A 182 -13.18 9.73 13.30
CA ILE A 182 -12.03 10.51 12.87
C ILE A 182 -11.04 9.59 12.14
N MET A 183 -10.80 9.87 10.86
CA MET A 183 -9.73 9.22 10.11
C MET A 183 -8.37 9.54 10.74
N SER A 184 -7.58 8.50 11.02
CA SER A 184 -6.29 8.63 11.67
C SER A 184 -5.39 7.43 11.34
N ASN A 185 -4.45 7.09 12.23
CA ASN A 185 -3.45 6.07 12.03
C ASN A 185 -3.41 5.09 13.21
N LEU A 186 -3.33 3.81 12.90
CA LEU A 186 -2.90 2.76 13.80
C LEU A 186 -1.38 2.62 13.67
N ARG A 187 -0.64 3.11 14.66
CA ARG A 187 0.82 3.05 14.73
C ARG A 187 1.29 1.77 15.41
N PHE A 188 2.47 1.28 15.05
CA PHE A 188 3.13 0.19 15.72
C PHE A 188 4.64 0.21 15.42
N ALA A 189 5.41 -0.48 16.26
CA ALA A 189 6.84 -0.67 16.04
C ALA A 189 7.09 -2.01 15.35
N PRO A 190 7.57 -2.05 14.09
CA PRO A 190 7.91 -3.30 13.40
C PRO A 190 9.10 -4.01 14.05
N THR A 191 9.14 -5.34 13.95
CA THR A 191 10.31 -6.16 14.29
C THR A 191 11.43 -5.98 13.25
N GLU A 192 12.68 -6.33 13.61
CA GLU A 192 13.79 -6.28 12.66
C GLU A 192 13.58 -7.22 11.45
N GLU A 193 13.01 -8.42 11.66
CA GLU A 193 12.68 -9.35 10.57
C GLU A 193 11.63 -8.77 9.63
N GLU A 194 10.60 -8.10 10.16
CA GLU A 194 9.61 -7.41 9.33
C GLU A 194 10.25 -6.25 8.56
N LYS A 195 11.14 -5.46 9.19
CA LYS A 195 11.87 -4.36 8.53
C LYS A 195 12.70 -4.85 7.35
N GLU A 196 13.37 -5.99 7.50
CA GLU A 196 14.18 -6.61 6.45
C GLU A 196 13.35 -7.12 5.25
N ARG A 197 12.08 -7.48 5.48
CA ARG A 197 11.21 -8.08 4.45
C ARG A 197 10.08 -7.19 3.94
N SER A 198 9.93 -5.96 4.45
CA SER A 198 8.78 -5.07 4.20
C SER A 198 7.41 -5.64 4.59
N ALA A 199 7.36 -6.79 5.27
CA ALA A 199 6.14 -7.54 5.56
C ALA A 199 5.17 -6.82 6.51
N TYR A 200 5.66 -5.84 7.28
CA TYR A 200 4.83 -5.05 8.20
C TYR A 200 3.81 -4.15 7.50
N PHE A 201 3.90 -3.94 6.18
CA PHE A 201 2.86 -3.24 5.41
C PHE A 201 1.71 -4.14 4.96
N GLU A 202 1.81 -5.45 5.17
CA GLU A 202 0.83 -6.45 4.72
C GLU A 202 0.01 -7.05 5.88
N GLU A 203 0.24 -6.61 7.12
CA GLU A 203 -0.38 -7.19 8.33
C GLU A 203 -1.91 -7.04 8.36
N PHE A 204 -2.44 -5.96 7.75
CA PHE A 204 -3.86 -5.67 7.73
C PHE A 204 -4.40 -5.62 6.31
N ASN A 205 -5.49 -6.35 6.08
CA ASN A 205 -6.31 -6.16 4.90
C ASN A 205 -7.03 -4.82 4.98
N LYS A 206 -7.07 -4.11 3.86
CA LYS A 206 -7.74 -2.84 3.72
C LYS A 206 -9.25 -3.01 3.86
N LEU A 207 -9.93 -1.95 4.34
CA LEU A 207 -11.40 -1.88 4.41
C LEU A 207 -12.03 -3.04 5.18
N MET A 208 -11.40 -3.40 6.30
CA MET A 208 -11.80 -4.51 7.14
C MET A 208 -11.74 -4.12 8.61
N VAL A 209 -12.64 -4.70 9.41
CA VAL A 209 -12.71 -4.47 10.84
C VAL A 209 -11.94 -5.55 11.60
N TYR A 210 -11.08 -5.10 12.51
CA TYR A 210 -10.28 -5.96 13.38
C TYR A 210 -10.59 -5.69 14.84
N LYS A 211 -10.55 -6.74 15.65
CA LYS A 211 -10.43 -6.60 17.10
C LYS A 211 -8.95 -6.61 17.47
N ILE A 212 -8.49 -5.57 18.14
CA ILE A 212 -7.09 -5.43 18.53
C ILE A 212 -6.97 -5.05 20.00
N ARG A 213 -5.79 -5.29 20.57
CA ARG A 213 -5.31 -4.66 21.80
C ARG A 213 -4.41 -3.49 21.44
N ALA A 214 -4.72 -2.30 21.96
CA ALA A 214 -3.99 -1.08 21.61
C ALA A 214 -3.93 -0.10 22.80
N LEU A 215 -3.07 0.91 22.66
CA LEU A 215 -2.96 2.05 23.58
C LEU A 215 -3.64 3.27 22.95
N ALA A 216 -4.42 3.99 23.76
CA ALA A 216 -4.99 5.28 23.38
C ALA A 216 -3.92 6.38 23.40
N PRO A 217 -4.07 7.46 22.61
CA PRO A 217 -3.17 8.59 22.66
C PRO A 217 -3.36 9.33 23.99
N LYS A 218 -2.25 9.69 24.61
CA LYS A 218 -2.23 10.44 25.86
C LYS A 218 -2.37 11.92 25.58
N LEU A 219 -3.23 12.60 26.32
CA LEU A 219 -3.29 14.07 26.29
C LEU A 219 -1.98 14.63 26.86
N ILE A 220 -1.26 15.43 26.08
CA ILE A 220 -0.05 16.11 26.58
C ILE A 220 -0.48 17.46 27.13
N GLU A 221 -0.51 17.58 28.45
CA GLU A 221 -0.87 18.83 29.13
C GLU A 221 0.12 19.96 28.80
N SER A 222 -0.39 21.20 28.73
CA SER A 222 0.41 22.39 28.42
C SER A 222 1.18 22.33 27.08
N SER A 223 0.72 21.49 26.15
CA SER A 223 1.27 21.46 24.80
C SER A 223 0.56 22.45 23.89
N GLU A 224 1.26 22.82 22.80
CA GLU A 224 0.71 23.66 21.76
C GLU A 224 -0.53 23.01 21.11
N PRO A 225 -1.52 23.78 20.62
CA PRO A 225 -2.77 23.23 20.08
C PRO A 225 -2.58 22.18 18.98
N TRP A 226 -1.54 22.31 18.17
CA TRP A 226 -1.23 21.34 17.10
C TRP A 226 -0.72 20.00 17.64
N VAL A 227 -0.27 19.92 18.90
CA VAL A 227 0.21 18.67 19.50
C VAL A 227 -0.98 17.76 19.78
N ASN A 228 -2.01 18.25 20.48
CA ASN A 228 -3.24 17.47 20.75
C ASN A 228 -4.29 17.61 19.63
N ASN A 229 -3.85 17.57 18.37
CA ASN A 229 -4.76 17.67 17.23
C ASN A 229 -5.68 16.44 17.09
N THR A 230 -6.78 16.60 16.34
CA THR A 230 -7.81 15.57 16.14
C THR A 230 -7.25 14.28 15.55
N VAL A 231 -6.34 14.37 14.59
CA VAL A 231 -5.70 13.20 13.96
C VAL A 231 -4.92 12.43 15.02
N ARG A 232 -4.01 13.05 15.76
CA ARG A 232 -3.24 12.39 16.82
C ARG A 232 -4.16 11.77 17.87
N MET A 233 -5.15 12.53 18.34
CA MET A 233 -6.08 12.07 19.38
C MET A 233 -7.06 11.00 18.89
N GLY A 234 -7.22 10.86 17.58
CA GLY A 234 -7.97 9.77 16.92
C GLY A 234 -7.12 8.54 16.60
N GLY A 235 -5.80 8.60 16.76
CA GLY A 235 -4.88 7.49 16.46
C GLY A 235 -4.80 6.47 17.59
N LEU A 236 -4.19 5.31 17.32
CA LEU A 236 -3.95 4.24 18.30
C LEU A 236 -2.54 3.68 18.15
N PHE A 237 -1.99 3.10 19.21
CA PHE A 237 -0.76 2.27 19.12
C PHE A 237 -1.12 0.79 19.26
N GLY A 238 -1.02 0.02 18.17
CA GLY A 238 -1.33 -1.40 18.11
C GLY A 238 -0.31 -2.27 18.83
N LEU A 239 -0.79 -3.26 19.58
CA LEU A 239 0.05 -4.23 20.30
C LEU A 239 -0.24 -5.67 19.85
N GLU A 240 -1.51 -6.02 19.71
CA GLU A 240 -1.92 -7.40 19.42
C GLU A 240 -3.16 -7.39 18.53
N MET A 241 -3.17 -8.22 17.50
CA MET A 241 -4.35 -8.52 16.71
C MET A 241 -5.05 -9.72 17.36
N LEU A 242 -6.30 -9.55 17.76
CA LEU A 242 -7.06 -10.56 18.50
C LEU A 242 -7.99 -11.36 17.58
N SER A 243 -8.64 -10.67 16.64
CA SER A 243 -9.47 -11.28 15.61
C SER A 243 -9.58 -10.37 14.39
N ALA A 244 -9.82 -10.94 13.22
CA ALA A 244 -10.07 -10.24 11.97
C ALA A 244 -11.54 -10.39 11.54
N LYS A 245 -11.99 -9.55 10.60
CA LYS A 245 -13.32 -9.63 9.96
C LYS A 245 -14.47 -9.59 10.98
N VAL A 246 -14.39 -8.70 11.96
CA VAL A 246 -15.40 -8.58 13.03
C VAL A 246 -16.55 -7.66 12.55
N PRO A 247 -17.79 -8.14 12.39
CA PRO A 247 -18.88 -7.31 11.94
C PRO A 247 -19.27 -6.26 12.99
N ASP A 248 -19.48 -5.01 12.58
CA ASP A 248 -19.98 -3.94 13.42
C ASP A 248 -20.63 -2.84 12.57
N GLU A 249 -21.92 -2.58 12.79
CA GLU A 249 -22.72 -1.66 11.97
C GLU A 249 -22.13 -0.23 11.87
N PHE A 250 -21.52 0.26 12.94
CA PHE A 250 -20.93 1.61 12.92
C PHE A 250 -19.67 1.64 12.05
N LEU A 251 -18.76 0.68 12.26
CA LEU A 251 -17.51 0.61 11.49
C LEU A 251 -17.74 0.21 10.03
N ASP A 252 -18.69 -0.69 9.78
CA ASP A 252 -19.12 -1.05 8.43
C ASP A 252 -19.71 0.17 7.70
N GLY A 253 -20.48 1.00 8.40
CA GLY A 253 -20.98 2.28 7.87
C GLY A 253 -19.85 3.25 7.48
N LEU A 254 -18.76 3.31 8.25
CA LEU A 254 -17.58 4.12 7.89
C LEU A 254 -16.89 3.57 6.63
N ILE A 255 -16.77 2.25 6.52
CA ILE A 255 -16.20 1.58 5.34
C ILE A 255 -17.04 1.85 4.09
N GLU A 256 -18.37 1.76 4.18
CA GLU A 256 -19.26 2.03 3.04
C GLU A 256 -19.24 3.53 2.64
N LYS A 257 -19.19 4.44 3.61
CA LYS A 257 -18.96 5.87 3.34
C LYS A 257 -17.61 6.07 2.63
N TYR A 258 -16.57 5.37 3.07
CA TYR A 258 -15.26 5.45 2.46
C TYR A 258 -15.26 4.93 1.01
N LYS A 259 -15.95 3.83 0.72
CA LYS A 259 -16.07 3.26 -0.63
C LYS A 259 -16.84 4.14 -1.60
N THR A 260 -17.75 4.97 -1.10
CA THR A 260 -18.56 5.87 -1.94
C THR A 260 -17.65 6.88 -2.67
N PRO A 261 -17.56 6.86 -4.01
CA PRO A 261 -16.72 7.79 -4.75
C PRO A 261 -17.19 9.23 -4.56
N VAL A 262 -16.25 10.17 -4.40
CA VAL A 262 -16.53 11.60 -4.42
C VAL A 262 -15.99 12.15 -5.71
N VAL A 263 -16.89 12.63 -6.56
CA VAL A 263 -16.60 13.07 -7.93
C VAL A 263 -17.21 14.44 -8.14
N ILE A 264 -16.41 15.36 -8.66
CA ILE A 264 -16.84 16.70 -9.07
C ILE A 264 -16.73 16.82 -10.58
N LYS A 265 -17.75 17.42 -11.20
CA LYS A 265 -17.77 17.71 -12.64
C LYS A 265 -17.62 19.19 -12.84
N THR A 266 -16.62 19.57 -13.62
CA THR A 266 -16.30 20.95 -13.93
C THR A 266 -16.38 21.15 -15.44
N GLU A 267 -16.82 22.33 -15.88
CA GLU A 267 -16.85 22.65 -17.31
C GLU A 267 -15.43 22.79 -17.90
N LYS A 268 -14.45 23.19 -17.08
CA LYS A 268 -13.07 23.49 -17.51
C LYS A 268 -12.11 22.30 -17.41
N TYR A 269 -12.24 21.48 -16.37
CA TYR A 269 -11.29 20.40 -16.04
C TYR A 269 -11.93 19.01 -16.15
N GLY A 270 -13.15 18.94 -16.70
CA GLY A 270 -13.88 17.69 -16.80
C GLY A 270 -14.21 17.09 -15.42
N GLU A 271 -14.03 15.78 -15.31
CA GLU A 271 -14.33 15.02 -14.10
C GLU A 271 -13.09 14.90 -13.21
N LEU A 272 -13.21 15.31 -11.94
CA LEU A 272 -12.18 15.13 -10.92
C LEU A 272 -12.69 14.17 -9.84
N SER A 273 -11.87 13.21 -9.45
CA SER A 273 -12.21 12.18 -8.45
C SER A 273 -11.31 12.31 -7.23
N LEU A 274 -11.90 12.33 -6.03
CA LEU A 274 -11.16 12.41 -4.78
C LEU A 274 -10.44 11.09 -4.48
N LYS A 275 -9.11 11.15 -4.39
CA LYS A 275 -8.30 10.12 -3.74
C LYS A 275 -8.29 10.38 -2.25
N LYS A 276 -9.23 9.77 -1.52
CA LYS A 276 -9.42 9.98 -0.08
C LYS A 276 -8.17 9.71 0.77
N ASP A 277 -7.30 8.82 0.32
CA ASP A 277 -6.03 8.52 1.00
C ASP A 277 -4.94 9.59 0.79
N LEU A 278 -5.01 10.32 -0.33
CA LEU A 278 -4.07 11.40 -0.66
C LEU A 278 -4.63 12.78 -0.34
N HIS A 279 -5.95 12.86 -0.10
CA HIS A 279 -6.69 14.11 0.04
C HIS A 279 -6.55 15.03 -1.18
N ASP A 280 -6.45 14.41 -2.37
CA ASP A 280 -6.29 15.11 -3.64
C ASP A 280 -7.43 14.72 -4.59
N PHE A 281 -8.10 15.71 -5.18
CA PHE A 281 -8.93 15.49 -6.36
C PHE A 281 -8.02 15.33 -7.57
N GLU A 282 -8.19 14.24 -8.29
CA GLU A 282 -7.39 13.91 -9.49
C GLU A 282 -8.24 13.98 -10.75
N GLY A 283 -7.67 14.56 -11.81
CA GLY A 283 -8.22 14.48 -13.16
C GLY A 283 -7.24 14.96 -14.23
N GLU A 284 -7.77 15.42 -15.36
CA GLU A 284 -6.99 15.93 -16.48
C GLU A 284 -7.30 17.41 -16.74
N ILE A 285 -6.30 18.14 -17.20
CA ILE A 285 -6.43 19.53 -17.63
C ILE A 285 -5.89 19.68 -19.05
N ASP A 286 -6.59 20.45 -19.88
CA ASP A 286 -6.06 20.94 -21.15
C ASP A 286 -5.15 22.14 -20.88
N TRP A 287 -3.86 21.92 -21.06
CA TRP A 287 -2.80 22.89 -20.89
C TRP A 287 -2.34 23.39 -22.26
N LEU A 288 -3.05 24.38 -22.80
CA LEU A 288 -2.73 25.00 -24.09
C LEU A 288 -2.68 24.02 -25.27
N GLY A 289 -3.50 22.97 -25.25
CA GLY A 289 -3.55 21.90 -26.26
C GLY A 289 -2.81 20.62 -25.86
N GLU A 290 -2.04 20.64 -24.77
CA GLU A 290 -1.39 19.46 -24.17
C GLU A 290 -2.24 18.94 -23.00
N LYS A 291 -2.39 17.62 -22.89
CA LYS A 291 -3.08 17.03 -21.73
C LYS A 291 -2.11 16.86 -20.57
N ALA A 292 -2.46 17.37 -19.40
CA ALA A 292 -1.70 17.20 -18.17
C ALA A 292 -2.58 16.61 -17.05
N LYS A 293 -1.97 15.97 -16.06
CA LYS A 293 -2.68 15.56 -14.84
C LYS A 293 -2.90 16.77 -13.93
N LEU A 294 -4.06 16.81 -13.29
CA LEU A 294 -4.40 17.85 -12.32
C LEU A 294 -4.63 17.23 -10.95
N PHE A 295 -3.96 17.76 -9.93
CA PHE A 295 -4.10 17.38 -8.54
C PHE A 295 -4.54 18.59 -7.71
N LEU A 296 -5.75 18.56 -7.17
CA LEU A 296 -6.27 19.63 -6.31
C LEU A 296 -6.35 19.13 -4.87
N ARG A 297 -5.44 19.62 -4.03
CA ARG A 297 -5.33 19.21 -2.63
C ARG A 297 -6.38 19.89 -1.76
N VAL A 298 -7.07 19.07 -0.98
CA VAL A 298 -8.04 19.50 0.03
C VAL A 298 -7.55 19.13 1.43
N GLU A 299 -8.08 19.80 2.45
CA GLU A 299 -7.77 19.44 3.84
C GLU A 299 -8.32 18.05 4.18
N ARG A 300 -7.73 17.37 5.17
CA ARG A 300 -8.04 15.95 5.45
C ARG A 300 -9.49 15.70 5.86
N ASP A 301 -10.17 16.71 6.40
CA ASP A 301 -11.55 16.67 6.85
C ASP A 301 -12.52 17.36 5.87
N GLN A 302 -12.02 17.81 4.72
CA GLN A 302 -12.81 18.48 3.70
C GLN A 302 -12.93 17.60 2.45
N GLU A 303 -14.16 17.33 2.05
CA GLU A 303 -14.48 16.71 0.76
C GLU A 303 -14.92 17.77 -0.28
N SER A 304 -14.88 19.06 0.07
CA SER A 304 -15.16 20.16 -0.85
C SER A 304 -13.86 20.64 -1.51
N ALA A 305 -13.92 20.82 -2.83
CA ALA A 305 -12.86 21.43 -3.61
C ALA A 305 -13.09 22.93 -3.88
N ASP A 306 -14.11 23.56 -3.28
CA ASP A 306 -14.55 24.91 -3.68
C ASP A 306 -13.44 25.97 -3.57
N GLU A 307 -12.65 25.94 -2.50
CA GLU A 307 -11.55 26.88 -2.29
C GLU A 307 -10.42 26.67 -3.30
N VAL A 308 -9.94 25.43 -3.44
CA VAL A 308 -8.87 25.10 -4.39
C VAL A 308 -9.31 25.28 -5.85
N LEU A 309 -10.58 25.02 -6.18
CA LEU A 309 -11.15 25.32 -7.50
C LEU A 309 -11.19 26.82 -7.78
N THR A 310 -11.48 27.65 -6.78
CA THR A 310 -11.45 29.12 -6.94
C THR A 310 -10.05 29.60 -7.28
N HIS A 311 -9.03 29.06 -6.62
CA HIS A 311 -7.63 29.34 -6.94
C HIS A 311 -7.24 28.80 -8.32
N MET A 312 -7.64 27.58 -8.65
CA MET A 312 -7.36 26.97 -9.95
C MET A 312 -8.00 27.75 -11.09
N ASP A 313 -9.22 28.24 -10.90
CA ASP A 313 -9.92 29.11 -11.85
C ASP A 313 -9.18 30.42 -12.10
N ALA A 314 -8.61 31.02 -11.05
CA ALA A 314 -7.82 32.23 -11.16
C ALA A 314 -6.51 31.98 -11.91
N PHE A 315 -5.82 30.87 -11.63
CA PHE A 315 -4.62 30.46 -12.36
C PHE A 315 -4.92 30.21 -13.84
N TYR A 316 -5.96 29.43 -14.11
CA TYR A 316 -6.30 28.97 -15.46
C TYR A 316 -6.74 30.10 -16.39
N LYS A 317 -7.32 31.17 -15.84
CA LYS A 317 -7.73 32.36 -16.61
C LYS A 317 -6.55 32.99 -17.38
N ASP A 318 -5.36 32.98 -16.79
CA ASP A 318 -4.13 33.55 -17.36
C ASP A 318 -3.11 32.46 -17.71
N LEU A 319 -3.58 31.24 -18.01
CA LEU A 319 -2.74 30.05 -18.19
C LEU A 319 -1.58 30.27 -19.17
N ALA A 320 -1.83 30.92 -20.31
CA ALA A 320 -0.79 31.16 -21.32
C ALA A 320 0.35 32.05 -20.81
N GLU A 321 0.03 33.04 -19.97
CA GLU A 321 1.05 33.91 -19.36
C GLU A 321 1.77 33.17 -18.22
N TRP A 322 1.05 32.37 -17.44
CA TRP A 322 1.67 31.50 -16.42
C TRP A 322 2.64 30.50 -17.02
N ASP A 323 2.23 29.72 -18.02
CA ASP A 323 3.07 28.73 -18.69
C ASP A 323 4.36 29.36 -19.24
N LYS A 324 4.24 30.50 -19.93
CA LYS A 324 5.40 31.25 -20.43
C LYS A 324 6.35 31.64 -19.29
N ARG A 325 5.83 32.26 -18.22
CA ARG A 325 6.64 32.71 -17.08
C ARG A 325 7.32 31.54 -16.36
N LEU A 326 6.62 30.42 -16.20
CA LEU A 326 7.15 29.21 -15.56
C LEU A 326 8.31 28.62 -16.37
N ARG A 327 8.14 28.49 -17.69
CA ARG A 327 9.20 27.99 -18.59
C ARG A 327 10.41 28.92 -18.66
N GLU A 328 10.19 30.23 -18.76
CA GLU A 328 11.26 31.22 -18.74
C GLU A 328 12.03 31.21 -17.42
N PHE A 329 11.33 31.07 -16.30
CA PHE A 329 11.93 30.98 -14.97
C PHE A 329 12.75 29.69 -14.83
N ALA A 330 12.19 28.52 -15.17
CA ALA A 330 12.90 27.24 -15.13
C ALA A 330 14.17 27.28 -16.00
N ALA A 331 14.07 27.78 -17.23
CA ALA A 331 15.23 27.93 -18.11
C ALA A 331 16.28 28.88 -17.51
N LYS A 332 15.86 30.00 -16.90
CA LYS A 332 16.79 30.93 -16.27
C LYS A 332 17.61 30.28 -15.16
N GLU A 333 16.97 29.46 -14.33
CA GLU A 333 17.58 28.84 -13.14
C GLU A 333 18.34 27.54 -13.46
N LEU A 334 17.88 26.74 -14.42
CA LEU A 334 18.34 25.35 -14.59
C LEU A 334 19.16 25.10 -15.87
N THR A 335 19.28 26.05 -16.80
CA THR A 335 20.02 25.81 -18.06
C THR A 335 21.50 25.52 -17.82
N ASP A 336 22.16 26.26 -16.92
CA ASP A 336 23.58 26.05 -16.65
C ASP A 336 23.81 24.65 -16.06
N LEU A 337 22.96 24.24 -15.11
CA LEU A 337 22.96 22.89 -14.55
C LEU A 337 22.69 21.82 -15.62
N ALA A 338 21.74 22.05 -16.53
CA ALA A 338 21.47 21.11 -17.62
C ALA A 338 22.71 20.93 -18.52
N ASN A 339 23.44 22.02 -18.82
CA ASN A 339 24.68 21.94 -19.59
C ASN A 339 25.78 21.16 -18.85
N GLU A 340 25.89 21.33 -17.53
CA GLU A 340 26.80 20.53 -16.70
C GLU A 340 26.46 19.03 -16.75
N TRP A 341 25.18 18.69 -16.63
CA TRP A 341 24.71 17.30 -16.70
C TRP A 341 24.95 16.68 -18.07
N GLN A 342 24.60 17.39 -19.14
CA GLN A 342 24.75 16.91 -20.52
C GLN A 342 26.23 16.77 -20.93
N SER A 343 27.12 17.63 -20.43
CA SER A 343 28.55 17.50 -20.69
C SER A 343 29.22 16.38 -19.89
N SER A 344 28.65 15.97 -18.75
CA SER A 344 29.23 14.93 -17.90
C SER A 344 29.24 13.53 -18.53
N ASP A 345 28.35 13.27 -19.49
CA ASP A 345 28.27 12.00 -20.24
C ASP A 345 29.00 12.06 -21.61
N CYS A 346 29.63 13.20 -21.91
CA CYS A 346 30.39 13.36 -23.15
C CYS A 346 31.82 12.84 -23.01
N GLU A 347 32.38 12.30 -24.10
CA GLU A 347 33.83 12.06 -24.20
C GLU A 347 34.56 13.40 -24.05
N ILE A 348 35.76 13.41 -23.45
CA ILE A 348 36.53 14.63 -23.24
C ILE A 348 37.78 14.61 -24.14
N ASP A 349 38.10 15.74 -24.76
CA ASP A 349 39.32 15.90 -25.57
C ASP A 349 40.59 16.09 -24.71
N ASP A 350 41.75 16.13 -25.36
CA ASP A 350 43.05 16.29 -24.68
C ASP A 350 43.17 17.63 -23.91
N ASP A 351 42.32 18.62 -24.21
CA ASP A 351 42.29 19.95 -23.58
C ASP A 351 41.23 20.04 -22.46
N GLY A 352 40.50 18.96 -22.18
CA GLY A 352 39.51 18.91 -21.11
C GLY A 352 38.10 19.37 -21.51
N ASN A 353 37.82 19.54 -22.80
CA ASN A 353 36.50 19.96 -23.29
C ASN A 353 35.64 18.77 -23.75
N PRO A 354 34.32 18.80 -23.52
CA PRO A 354 33.43 17.75 -23.96
C PRO A 354 33.26 17.72 -25.49
N ILE A 355 33.42 16.53 -26.07
CA ILE A 355 33.28 16.20 -27.49
C ILE A 355 31.81 15.81 -27.76
N ASN A 356 31.25 16.25 -28.90
CA ASN A 356 29.84 16.05 -29.29
C ASN A 356 28.80 16.71 -28.36
N PHE A 357 29.24 17.59 -27.46
CA PHE A 357 28.37 18.41 -26.65
C PHE A 357 27.81 19.60 -27.45
N THR A 358 26.50 19.81 -27.37
CA THR A 358 25.85 21.02 -27.88
C THR A 358 25.25 21.77 -26.70
N GLU A 359 25.76 22.98 -26.44
CA GLU A 359 25.27 23.82 -25.36
C GLU A 359 23.79 24.16 -25.57
N VAL A 360 22.98 23.88 -24.55
CA VAL A 360 21.56 24.19 -24.51
C VAL A 360 21.41 25.65 -24.12
N THR A 361 20.75 26.43 -24.97
CA THR A 361 20.41 27.81 -24.60
C THR A 361 19.16 27.84 -23.73
N LYS A 362 18.96 28.93 -22.96
CA LYS A 362 17.73 29.13 -22.18
C LYS A 362 16.46 29.05 -23.05
N ALA A 363 16.54 29.53 -24.29
CA ALA A 363 15.41 29.45 -25.22
C ALA A 363 15.13 28.02 -25.67
N ASP A 364 16.16 27.19 -25.85
CA ASP A 364 16.00 25.77 -26.20
C ASP A 364 15.48 24.96 -25.01
N PHE A 365 16.00 25.24 -23.82
CA PHE A 365 15.50 24.66 -22.56
C PHE A 365 14.00 24.91 -22.41
N ALA A 366 13.56 26.17 -22.47
CA ALA A 366 12.15 26.54 -22.27
C ALA A 366 11.20 25.87 -23.29
N LYS A 367 11.68 25.66 -24.52
CA LYS A 367 10.93 24.98 -25.60
C LYS A 367 10.87 23.46 -25.43
N LYS A 368 11.88 22.86 -24.79
CA LYS A 368 11.93 21.41 -24.55
C LYS A 368 10.98 20.96 -23.45
N LEU A 369 10.64 21.85 -22.52
CA LEU A 369 9.69 21.54 -21.47
C LEU A 369 8.34 21.11 -22.08
N SER A 370 7.74 20.04 -21.57
CA SER A 370 6.37 19.62 -21.87
C SER A 370 5.69 19.31 -20.55
N ILE A 371 4.45 19.78 -20.39
CA ILE A 371 3.74 19.68 -19.13
C ILE A 371 3.35 18.22 -18.85
N GLU A 372 3.64 17.75 -17.64
CA GLU A 372 3.22 16.41 -17.18
C GLU A 372 2.05 16.52 -16.20
N SER A 373 2.18 17.41 -15.23
CA SER A 373 1.13 17.61 -14.22
C SER A 373 1.22 18.94 -13.50
N MET A 374 0.12 19.33 -12.86
CA MET A 374 0.06 20.44 -11.93
C MET A 374 -0.65 20.01 -10.65
N ALA A 375 -0.10 20.44 -9.51
CA ALA A 375 -0.72 20.35 -8.20
C ALA A 375 -1.04 21.75 -7.67
N MET A 376 -2.16 21.90 -6.96
CA MET A 376 -2.52 23.12 -6.24
C MET A 376 -3.19 22.80 -4.91
N ASP A 377 -2.91 23.58 -3.86
CA ASP A 377 -3.59 23.49 -2.57
C ASP A 377 -4.67 24.56 -2.36
N ASN A 378 -5.45 24.42 -1.29
CA ASN A 378 -6.49 25.37 -0.89
C ASN A 378 -5.98 26.78 -0.51
N LYS A 379 -4.66 26.99 -0.44
CA LYS A 379 -4.04 28.29 -0.21
C LYS A 379 -3.52 28.91 -1.51
N GLY A 380 -3.71 28.23 -2.64
CA GLY A 380 -3.24 28.68 -3.95
C GLY A 380 -1.73 28.52 -4.14
N ASN A 381 -1.06 27.69 -3.33
CA ASN A 381 0.29 27.24 -3.63
C ASN A 381 0.20 26.19 -4.73
N PHE A 382 1.13 26.22 -5.67
CA PHE A 382 1.15 25.31 -6.81
C PHE A 382 2.54 24.75 -7.07
N SER A 383 2.56 23.56 -7.68
CA SER A 383 3.74 22.92 -8.24
C SER A 383 3.42 22.45 -9.66
N VAL A 384 4.25 22.82 -10.62
CA VAL A 384 4.09 22.45 -12.03
C VAL A 384 5.26 21.58 -12.46
N PHE A 385 4.95 20.36 -12.93
CA PHE A 385 5.91 19.34 -13.31
C PHE A 385 6.02 19.28 -14.83
N TYR A 386 7.24 19.40 -15.33
CA TYR A 386 7.57 19.32 -16.74
C TYR A 386 8.52 18.16 -17.02
N TYR A 387 8.22 17.43 -18.09
CA TYR A 387 9.20 16.64 -18.80
C TYR A 387 10.14 17.59 -19.54
N ASP A 388 11.44 17.42 -19.38
CA ASP A 388 12.44 18.35 -19.88
C ASP A 388 13.05 17.96 -21.24
N GLY A 389 12.52 16.91 -21.87
CA GLY A 389 13.07 16.38 -23.12
C GLY A 389 14.40 15.65 -22.92
N GLY A 390 14.67 15.13 -21.73
CA GLY A 390 15.86 14.36 -21.37
C GLY A 390 17.07 15.22 -21.03
N LEU A 391 16.87 16.46 -20.59
CA LEU A 391 17.98 17.35 -20.16
C LEU A 391 18.61 16.88 -18.84
N PHE A 392 17.81 16.24 -17.99
CA PHE A 392 18.16 15.66 -16.70
C PHE A 392 17.88 14.15 -16.65
N PHE A 393 18.00 13.48 -17.79
CA PHE A 393 17.78 12.05 -17.96
C PHE A 393 16.37 11.59 -17.53
N ASP A 394 16.25 10.98 -16.35
CA ASP A 394 15.02 10.44 -15.78
C ASP A 394 14.36 11.35 -14.74
N HIS A 395 14.92 12.54 -14.49
CA HIS A 395 14.34 13.53 -13.58
C HIS A 395 13.36 14.46 -14.29
N SER A 396 12.39 15.00 -13.55
CA SER A 396 11.47 16.05 -14.00
C SER A 396 11.92 17.43 -13.52
N VAL A 397 11.52 18.47 -14.25
CA VAL A 397 11.64 19.87 -13.80
C VAL A 397 10.38 20.25 -13.04
N VAL A 398 10.54 20.73 -11.80
CA VAL A 398 9.44 21.20 -10.96
C VAL A 398 9.58 22.69 -10.71
N VAL A 399 8.50 23.42 -10.96
CA VAL A 399 8.42 24.86 -10.69
C VAL A 399 7.34 25.10 -9.63
N ASP A 400 7.75 25.65 -8.50
CA ASP A 400 6.89 25.92 -7.34
C ASP A 400 6.57 27.41 -7.23
N GLY A 401 5.39 27.71 -6.71
CA GLY A 401 4.98 29.08 -6.46
C GLY A 401 3.64 29.20 -5.76
N SER A 402 3.13 30.42 -5.72
CA SER A 402 1.79 30.71 -5.22
C SER A 402 1.12 31.82 -6.04
N LEU A 403 -0.22 31.83 -6.02
CA LEU A 403 -0.98 32.92 -6.64
C LEU A 403 -0.70 34.28 -6.00
N GLU A 404 -0.33 34.29 -4.72
CA GLU A 404 -0.03 35.52 -3.97
C GLU A 404 1.35 36.08 -4.30
N ASN A 405 2.39 35.24 -4.28
CA ASN A 405 3.79 35.70 -4.38
C ASN A 405 4.43 35.48 -5.76
N GLY A 406 3.79 34.70 -6.64
CA GLY A 406 4.35 34.35 -7.94
C GLY A 406 5.19 33.08 -7.90
N ILE A 407 6.25 33.03 -8.72
CA ILE A 407 7.12 31.85 -8.83
C ILE A 407 8.21 31.95 -7.77
N ASP A 408 8.39 30.89 -6.98
CA ASP A 408 9.32 30.84 -5.86
C ASP A 408 10.63 30.13 -6.22
N SER A 409 10.53 28.95 -6.86
CA SER A 409 11.70 28.13 -7.19
C SER A 409 11.50 27.23 -8.40
N ALA A 410 12.61 26.82 -9.01
CA ALA A 410 12.66 25.76 -10.01
C ALA A 410 13.75 24.77 -9.60
N SER A 411 13.45 23.47 -9.67
CA SER A 411 14.35 22.40 -9.27
C SER A 411 14.19 21.17 -10.15
N MET A 412 15.20 20.32 -10.14
CA MET A 412 15.14 18.98 -10.70
C MET A 412 14.71 18.01 -9.60
N GLN A 413 13.71 17.16 -9.86
CA GLN A 413 13.23 16.13 -8.91
C GLN A 413 13.08 14.78 -9.62
N GLY A 414 13.43 13.69 -8.94
CA GLY A 414 13.43 12.34 -9.50
C GLY A 414 14.14 11.38 -8.58
#